data_AF-A0A962LBG1-F1
#
_entry.id   AF-A0A962LBG1-F1
#
_cell.length_a   1.000
_cell.length_b   1.000
_cell.length_c   1.000
_cell.angle_alpha   90.00
_cell.angle_beta   90.00
_cell.angle_gamma   90.00
#
_symmetry.space_group_name_H-M   'P 1'
#
loop_
_entity.id
_entity.type
_entity.pdbx_description
1 polymer ?
#
loop_
_entity_poly.entity_id
_entity_poly.type
_entity_poly.pdbx_seq_one_letter_code
_entity_poly.pdbx_strand_id
1 'polypeptide(L)' 'MGKSNVIELEGRAGSTDPLTELLRTGARQLLQQAIEAEVQELLAAHSDRLLEDGRAGVVRNGHLPEREIQTGIG' A
#
# COMPACT_ATOMS: atom_id res chain seq x y z
N MET A 1 -18.64 -7.67 -55.29
CA MET A 1 -19.41 -7.28 -54.08
C MET A 1 -19.96 -8.55 -53.47
N GLY A 2 -19.82 -8.90 -52.20
CA GLY A 2 -19.31 -8.24 -51.01
C GLY A 2 -19.85 -9.09 -49.86
N LYS A 3 -19.01 -9.47 -48.89
CA LYS A 3 -19.40 -10.07 -47.60
C LYS A 3 -18.16 -10.16 -46.71
N SER A 4 -17.88 -9.08 -45.98
CA SER A 4 -16.99 -9.15 -44.82
C SER A 4 -17.84 -9.54 -43.61
N ASN A 5 -17.54 -10.70 -43.03
CA ASN A 5 -18.20 -11.24 -41.83
C ASN A 5 -17.35 -10.96 -40.57
N VAL A 6 -16.79 -9.75 -40.48
CA VAL A 6 -15.98 -9.35 -39.33
C VAL A 6 -16.90 -8.63 -38.36
N ILE A 7 -17.12 -9.22 -37.20
CA ILE A 7 -17.84 -8.61 -36.09
C ILE A 7 -16.78 -8.09 -35.12
N GLU A 8 -16.81 -6.79 -34.85
CA GLU A 8 -15.96 -6.18 -33.83
C GLU A 8 -16.38 -6.72 -32.46
N LEU A 9 -15.44 -7.38 -31.77
CA LEU A 9 -15.66 -7.89 -30.42
C LEU A 9 -15.53 -6.73 -29.43
N GLU A 10 -16.58 -5.91 -29.33
CA GLU A 10 -16.74 -4.95 -28.24
C GLU A 10 -16.88 -5.75 -26.93
N GLY A 11 -15.80 -5.85 -26.16
CA GLY A 11 -15.88 -6.48 -24.84
C GLY A 11 -14.57 -6.79 -24.14
N ARG A 12 -13.41 -6.76 -24.82
CA ARG A 12 -12.14 -7.13 -24.15
C ARG A 12 -11.39 -5.96 -23.50
N ALA A 13 -11.76 -4.72 -23.80
CA ALA A 13 -11.08 -3.53 -23.26
C ALA A 13 -11.63 -3.06 -21.88
N GLY A 14 -12.68 -3.70 -21.35
CA GLY A 14 -13.43 -3.17 -20.21
C GLY A 14 -13.82 -4.20 -19.14
N SER A 15 -13.19 -5.38 -19.09
CA SER A 15 -13.35 -6.23 -17.91
C SER A 15 -12.51 -5.63 -16.78
N THR A 16 -13.17 -5.03 -15.80
CA THR A 16 -12.60 -4.82 -14.46
C THR A 16 -11.80 -6.07 -14.10
N ASP A 17 -10.54 -5.93 -13.71
CA ASP A 17 -9.72 -7.04 -13.22
C ASP A 17 -9.87 -7.10 -11.69
N PRO A 18 -10.93 -7.73 -11.16
CA PRO A 18 -11.22 -7.72 -9.73
C PRO A 18 -10.13 -8.43 -8.92
N LEU A 19 -9.41 -9.37 -9.53
CA LEU A 19 -8.35 -10.10 -8.85
C LEU A 19 -7.13 -9.19 -8.68
N THR A 20 -6.73 -8.44 -9.72
CA THR A 20 -5.63 -7.47 -9.59
C THR A 20 -5.97 -6.36 -8.59
N GLU A 21 -7.21 -5.84 -8.59
CA GLU A 21 -7.63 -4.84 -7.60
C GLU A 21 -7.65 -5.38 -6.17
N LEU A 22 -8.10 -6.63 -5.98
CA LEU A 22 -8.05 -7.31 -4.69
C LEU A 22 -6.60 -7.47 -4.21
N LEU A 23 -5.70 -7.92 -5.09
CA LEU A 23 -4.28 -8.11 -4.78
C LEU A 23 -3.59 -6.78 -4.47
N ARG A 24 -3.85 -5.72 -5.24
CA ARG A 24 -3.33 -4.37 -4.99
C ARG A 24 -3.79 -3.84 -3.63
N THR A 25 -5.07 -4.02 -3.31
CA THR A 25 -5.64 -3.60 -2.02
C THR A 25 -5.02 -4.37 -0.86
N GLY A 26 -4.92 -5.69 -0.97
CA GLY A 26 -4.30 -6.55 0.04
C GLY A 26 -2.81 -6.22 0.26
N ALA A 27 -2.05 -6.02 -0.83
CA ALA A 27 -0.65 -5.62 -0.75
C ALA A 27 -0.46 -4.29 -0.01
N ARG A 28 -1.30 -3.28 -0.28
CA ARG A 28 -1.28 -2.00 0.44
C ARG A 28 -1.57 -2.17 1.93
N GLN A 29 -2.54 -3.00 2.29
CA GLN A 29 -2.85 -3.29 3.70
C GLN A 29 -1.69 -3.99 4.42
N LEU A 30 -1.08 -4.99 3.77
CA LEU A 30 0.07 -5.70 4.34
C LEU A 30 1.27 -4.77 4.55
N LEU A 31 1.57 -3.91 3.58
CA LEU A 31 2.64 -2.92 3.70
C LEU A 31 2.35 -1.93 4.85
N GLN A 32 1.11 -1.46 4.97
CA GLN A 32 0.74 -0.58 6.08
C GLN A 32 0.92 -1.28 7.43
N GLN A 33 0.45 -2.53 7.56
CA GLN A 33 0.61 -3.30 8.79
C GLN A 33 2.08 -3.55 9.14
N ALA A 34 2.92 -3.88 8.15
CA ALA A 34 4.34 -4.09 8.35
C ALA A 34 5.04 -2.83 8.87
N ILE A 35 4.78 -1.68 8.23
CA ILE A 35 5.35 -0.38 8.65
C ILE A 35 4.90 -0.02 10.07
N GLU A 36 3.62 -0.23 10.40
CA GLU A 36 3.11 0.04 11.75
C GLU A 36 3.78 -0.85 12.80
N ALA A 37 4.03 -2.12 12.49
CA ALA A 37 4.78 -3.03 13.36
C ALA A 37 6.25 -2.59 13.54
N GLU A 38 6.94 -2.24 12.45
CA GLU A 38 8.32 -1.73 12.50
C GLU A 38 8.45 -0.45 13.34
N VAL A 39 7.48 0.47 13.22
CA VAL A 39 7.45 1.70 14.04
C VAL A 39 7.28 1.36 15.52
N GLN A 40 6.42 0.39 15.86
CA GLN A 40 6.24 -0.05 17.24
C GLN A 40 7.51 -0.68 17.81
N GLU A 41 8.16 -1.56 17.05
CA GLU A 41 9.43 -2.18 17.44
C GLU A 41 10.54 -1.14 17.62
N LEU A 42 10.64 -0.16 16.72
CA LEU A 42 11.62 0.92 16.82
C LEU A 42 11.43 1.76 18.08
N LEU A 43 10.20 2.10 18.43
CA LEU A 43 9.88 2.86 19.65
C LEU A 43 10.16 2.04 20.90
N ALA A 44 9.79 0.75 20.91
CA ALA A 44 10.08 -0.15 22.01
C ALA A 44 11.59 -0.30 22.24
N ALA A 45 12.39 -0.42 21.18
CA ALA A 45 13.84 -0.48 21.27
C ALA A 45 14.49 0.78 21.87
N HIS A 46 13.77 1.90 21.90
CA HIS A 46 14.24 3.17 22.47
C HIS A 46 13.50 3.57 23.75
N SER A 47 12.75 2.66 24.37
CA SER A 47 11.95 2.96 25.59
C SER A 47 12.79 3.52 26.73
N ASP A 48 14.04 3.08 26.83
CA ASP A 48 14.95 3.45 27.91
C ASP A 48 15.61 4.82 27.68
N ARG A 49 15.48 5.38 26.48
CA ARG A 49 15.98 6.72 26.16
C ARG A 49 15.02 7.76 26.70
N LEU A 50 15.35 8.33 27.84
CA LEU A 50 14.58 9.41 28.48
C LEU A 50 15.33 10.75 28.39
N LEU A 51 14.57 11.83 28.31
CA LEU A 51 15.05 13.20 28.52
C LEU A 51 15.28 13.44 30.03
N GLU A 52 15.97 14.53 30.36
CA GLU A 52 16.25 14.91 31.76
C GLU A 52 14.96 15.11 32.60
N ASP A 53 13.86 15.45 31.94
CA ASP A 53 12.53 15.62 32.55
C ASP A 53 11.70 14.32 32.62
N GLY A 54 12.28 13.17 32.25
CA GLY A 54 11.65 11.85 32.31
C GLY A 54 10.73 11.52 31.13
N ARG A 55 10.61 12.39 30.12
CA ARG A 55 9.85 12.08 28.90
C ARG A 55 10.63 11.16 27.97
N ALA A 56 9.89 10.39 27.15
CA ALA A 56 10.51 9.57 26.11
C ALA A 56 11.31 10.46 25.13
N GLY A 57 12.57 10.10 24.90
CA GLY A 57 13.47 10.80 23.99
C GLY A 57 13.24 10.46 22.51
N VAL A 58 12.45 9.42 22.23
CA VAL A 58 11.99 9.06 20.88
C VAL A 58 10.48 8.85 20.92
N VAL A 59 9.76 9.50 20.01
CA VAL A 59 8.31 9.41 19.89
C VAL A 59 7.90 9.33 18.42
N ARG A 60 6.72 8.80 18.17
CA ARG A 60 6.12 8.82 16.83
C ARG A 60 5.74 10.25 16.44
N ASN A 61 6.17 10.69 15.26
CA ASN A 61 5.77 11.97 14.68
C ASN A 61 4.59 11.82 13.70
N GLY A 62 3.44 11.37 14.22
CA GLY A 62 2.21 11.24 13.43
C GLY A 62 2.33 10.32 12.20
N HIS A 63 1.67 10.74 11.11
CA HIS A 63 1.66 10.07 9.81
C HIS A 63 1.95 11.09 8.70
N LEU A 64 2.70 10.65 7.69
CA LEU A 64 2.91 11.44 6.47
C LEU A 64 1.69 11.31 5.53
N PRO A 65 1.52 12.24 4.57
CA PRO A 65 0.52 12.11 3.51
C PRO A 65 0.67 10.80 2.74
N GLU A 66 -0.44 10.36 2.12
CA GLU A 66 -0.43 9.23 1.20
C GLU A 66 0.57 9.46 0.06
N ARG A 67 1.23 8.39 -0.38
CA ARG A 67 2.24 8.42 -1.44
C ARG A 67 1.91 7.33 -2.46
N GLU A 68 2.06 7.67 -3.73
CA GLU A 68 2.05 6.68 -4.79
C GLU A 68 3.37 5.89 -4.75
N ILE A 69 3.26 4.56 -4.73
CA ILE A 69 4.40 3.65 -4.66
C ILE A 69 4.21 2.61 -5.76
N GLN A 70 5.24 2.44 -6.60
CA GLN A 70 5.26 1.39 -7.61
C GLN A 70 5.67 0.07 -6.98
N THR A 71 4.87 -0.97 -7.22
CA THR A 71 5.13 -2.33 -6.72
C THR A 71 5.22 -3.34 -7.86
N GLY A 72 5.60 -4.59 -7.57
CA GLY A 72 5.63 -5.66 -8.57
C GLY A 72 4.28 -5.96 -9.22
N ILE A 73 3.16 -5.57 -8.58
CA ILE A 73 1.80 -5.72 -9.11
C ILE A 73 1.26 -4.41 -9.73
N GLY A 74 2.15 -3.44 -9.99
CA GLY A 74 1.84 -2.08 -10.42
C GLY A 74 2.09 -1.10 -9.30
#